data_AF-A0A933HQH7-F1
#
_entry.id   AF-A0A933HQH7-F1
#
_cell.length_a   1.000
_cell.length_b   1.000
_cell.length_c   1.000
_cell.angle_alpha   90.00
_cell.angle_beta   90.00
_cell.angle_gamma   90.00
#
_symmetry.space_group_name_H-M   'P 1'
#
loop_
_entity.id
_entity.type
_entity.pdbx_description
1 polymer ?
#
loop_
_entity_poly.entity_id
_entity_poly.type
_entity_poly.pdbx_seq_one_letter_code
_entity_poly.pdbx_strand_id
1 'polypeptide(L)'
;MLGGIGLVALVVLLNGMFQQQAAVTAARRTPTAASFKPTPKATKPAKVDWENATLEQIKFGKTRTILKQNAQIKIWSWLPDNRRLLLELLDPEAKDVESAFRIITLDVKTGEIVEYGRRGDGATAPELIEQTESAVYLYSNWQTGQGPQTRIGGTDGKVQQMTEGYAAYSVHPRTGEIYYRVAGTQPNSLRLLDPSQHELTPRILFPSLSLPPGSPLIDPKGRTMAIVGSPEWGMLNLVTGQFQAFAVAAQVKNGTATGTSSEKWSPNGKQIAFTFTQDPNFDIALVPPLSLFDATTGKVQSAKLPIPGVVEF
;
A
#
# COMPACT_ATOMS: atom_id res chain seq x y z
N MET A 1 42.68 52.67 -28.61
CA MET A 1 42.91 52.56 -27.16
C MET A 1 43.07 51.09 -26.83
N LEU A 2 44.28 50.71 -26.40
CA LEU A 2 44.73 49.36 -26.09
C LEU A 2 44.68 49.14 -24.56
N GLY A 3 44.45 47.89 -24.15
CA GLY A 3 44.60 47.36 -22.79
C GLY A 3 43.36 46.57 -22.37
N GLY A 4 43.34 45.25 -22.19
CA GLY A 4 44.41 44.26 -22.05
C GLY A 4 44.40 43.64 -20.65
N ILE A 5 43.98 42.37 -20.56
CA ILE A 5 44.33 41.35 -19.53
C ILE A 5 43.71 41.61 -18.13
N GLY A 6 43.10 40.66 -17.41
CA GLY A 6 43.39 39.24 -17.33
C GLY A 6 42.35 38.39 -16.61
N LEU A 7 42.47 37.11 -16.92
CA LEU A 7 41.81 35.94 -16.38
C LEU A 7 42.38 35.63 -14.97
N VAL A 8 41.55 35.42 -13.96
CA VAL A 8 41.96 34.74 -12.72
C VAL A 8 40.90 33.69 -12.38
N ALA A 9 41.34 32.43 -12.44
CA ALA A 9 40.63 31.27 -11.97
C ALA A 9 40.63 31.25 -10.44
N LEU A 10 39.48 30.96 -9.82
CA LEU A 10 39.40 30.61 -8.41
C LEU A 10 38.78 29.21 -8.29
N VAL A 11 39.65 28.21 -8.20
CA VAL A 11 39.36 26.87 -7.70
C VAL A 11 39.92 26.83 -6.29
N VAL A 12 39.05 26.78 -5.27
CA VAL A 12 39.45 26.40 -3.91
C VAL A 12 38.43 25.44 -3.34
N LEU A 13 39.00 24.33 -2.87
CA LEU A 13 38.43 23.15 -2.24
C LEU A 13 37.63 23.45 -0.97
N LEU A 14 36.48 22.78 -0.81
CA LEU A 14 35.94 22.44 0.51
C LEU A 14 35.48 20.97 0.51
N ASN A 15 36.46 20.08 0.68
CA ASN A 15 36.27 18.76 1.27
C ASN A 15 36.41 18.91 2.78
N GLY A 16 35.44 18.43 3.56
CA GLY A 16 35.66 18.21 4.99
C GLY A 16 34.43 18.34 5.88
N MET A 17 33.47 17.42 5.78
CA MET A 17 32.61 17.05 6.92
C MET A 17 32.23 15.56 6.80
N PHE A 18 33.15 14.70 7.22
CA PHE A 18 32.88 13.32 7.63
C PHE A 18 33.58 13.11 8.96
N GLN A 19 32.80 12.82 10.02
CA GLN A 19 33.12 12.22 11.34
C GLN A 19 32.00 12.70 12.29
N GLN A 20 31.25 11.90 13.04
CA GLN A 20 31.47 10.57 13.59
C GLN A 20 30.12 9.82 13.67
N GLN A 21 30.05 8.60 13.14
CA GLN A 21 29.10 7.60 13.65
C GLN A 21 29.90 6.63 14.50
N ALA A 22 29.57 6.58 15.79
CA ALA A 22 30.11 5.59 16.71
C ALA A 22 29.71 4.19 16.23
N ALA A 23 30.70 3.33 16.01
CA ALA A 23 30.49 1.92 15.71
C ALA A 23 29.93 1.22 16.95
N VAL A 24 28.66 0.83 16.92
CA VAL A 24 28.09 -0.13 17.87
C VAL A 24 28.45 -1.53 17.37
N THR A 25 29.54 -2.08 17.89
CA THR A 25 29.92 -3.48 17.68
C THR A 25 29.00 -4.37 18.50
N ALA A 26 27.84 -4.73 17.94
CA ALA A 26 27.00 -5.77 18.51
C ALA A 26 27.64 -7.14 18.22
N ALA A 27 28.05 -7.85 19.27
CA ALA A 27 28.57 -9.22 19.17
C ALA A 27 27.52 -10.14 18.54
N ARG A 28 27.76 -10.56 17.30
CA ARG A 28 26.92 -11.49 16.56
C ARG A 28 27.12 -12.89 17.13
N ARG A 29 26.18 -13.37 17.95
CA ARG A 29 26.16 -14.78 18.36
C ARG A 29 25.82 -15.65 17.15
N THR A 30 26.76 -16.50 16.76
CA THR A 30 26.55 -17.55 15.76
C THR A 30 25.51 -18.54 16.31
N PRO A 31 24.37 -18.77 15.65
CA PRO A 31 23.41 -19.78 16.10
C PRO A 31 24.03 -21.17 15.91
N THR A 32 24.11 -21.93 16.99
CA THR A 32 24.44 -23.36 16.93
C THR A 32 23.35 -24.07 16.14
N ALA A 33 23.72 -24.70 15.02
CA ALA A 33 22.80 -25.42 14.16
C ALA A 33 22.15 -26.59 14.93
N ALA A 34 20.86 -26.48 15.23
CA ALA A 34 20.07 -27.61 15.71
C ALA A 34 19.88 -28.61 14.56
N SER A 35 20.21 -29.89 14.78
CA SER A 35 20.02 -30.93 13.78
C SER A 35 18.52 -31.19 13.58
N PHE A 36 17.99 -30.80 12.42
CA PHE A 36 16.62 -31.14 12.03
C PHE A 36 16.56 -32.58 11.52
N LYS A 37 15.64 -33.38 12.07
CA LYS A 37 15.27 -34.67 11.48
C LYS A 37 14.64 -34.44 10.10
N PRO A 38 14.96 -35.25 9.08
CA PRO A 38 14.38 -35.09 7.75
C PRO A 38 12.86 -35.29 7.78
N THR A 39 12.15 -34.34 7.18
CA THR A 39 10.69 -34.36 7.01
C THR A 39 10.27 -35.56 6.16
N PRO A 40 9.16 -36.26 6.48
CA PRO A 40 8.62 -37.30 5.62
C PRO A 40 8.38 -36.77 4.20
N LYS A 41 8.73 -37.57 3.18
CA LYS A 41 8.49 -37.21 1.78
C LYS A 41 7.00 -36.88 1.58
N ALA A 42 6.71 -35.66 1.15
CA ALA A 42 5.36 -35.23 0.84
C ALA A 42 4.80 -36.08 -0.32
N THR A 43 3.72 -36.80 -0.07
CA THR A 43 2.92 -37.43 -1.13
C THR A 43 2.25 -36.35 -1.97
N LYS A 44 2.27 -36.51 -3.30
CA LYS A 44 1.57 -35.63 -4.23
C LYS A 44 0.10 -35.53 -3.83
N PRO A 45 -0.48 -34.32 -3.65
CA PRO A 45 -1.90 -34.19 -3.39
C PRO A 45 -2.69 -34.77 -4.57
N ALA A 46 -3.80 -35.44 -4.28
CA ALA A 46 -4.71 -35.94 -5.30
C ALA A 46 -5.19 -34.78 -6.18
N LYS A 47 -5.34 -35.02 -7.50
CA LYS A 47 -6.00 -34.07 -8.40
C LYS A 47 -7.44 -33.89 -7.93
N VAL A 48 -7.81 -32.65 -7.61
CA VAL A 48 -9.19 -32.28 -7.32
C VAL A 48 -9.85 -31.94 -8.65
N ASP A 49 -10.97 -32.58 -8.95
CA ASP A 49 -11.85 -32.21 -10.05
C ASP A 49 -12.70 -31.00 -9.61
N TRP A 50 -12.22 -29.80 -9.96
CA TRP A 50 -12.81 -28.55 -9.51
C TRP A 50 -14.18 -28.25 -10.14
N GLU A 51 -14.49 -28.84 -11.29
CA GLU A 51 -15.74 -28.60 -12.00
C GLU A 51 -16.93 -29.28 -11.31
N ASN A 52 -16.67 -30.37 -10.58
CA ASN A 52 -17.69 -31.20 -9.94
C ASN A 52 -17.58 -31.25 -8.40
N ALA A 53 -16.60 -30.57 -7.81
CA ALA A 53 -16.39 -30.60 -6.36
C ALA A 53 -17.53 -29.91 -5.60
N THR A 54 -18.28 -30.67 -4.77
CA THR A 54 -19.19 -30.06 -3.80
C THR A 54 -18.42 -29.40 -2.66
N LEU A 55 -19.03 -28.43 -1.97
CA LEU A 55 -18.44 -27.79 -0.79
C LEU A 55 -18.03 -28.80 0.29
N GLU A 56 -18.73 -29.93 0.42
CA GLU A 56 -18.34 -31.01 1.35
C GLU A 56 -17.18 -31.87 0.83
N GLN A 57 -16.99 -31.96 -0.49
CA GLN A 57 -15.87 -32.68 -1.12
C GLN A 57 -14.56 -31.88 -1.07
N ILE A 58 -14.64 -30.57 -0.90
CA ILE A 58 -13.50 -29.74 -0.51
C ILE A 58 -13.22 -30.05 0.97
N LYS A 59 -12.58 -31.19 1.23
CA LYS A 59 -11.97 -31.51 2.52
C LYS A 59 -10.82 -30.54 2.73
N PHE A 60 -11.13 -29.36 3.24
CA PHE A 60 -10.18 -28.58 3.98
C PHE A 60 -9.58 -29.51 5.05
N GLY A 61 -8.25 -29.68 5.07
CA GLY A 61 -7.58 -30.38 6.18
C GLY A 61 -7.94 -29.78 7.54
N LYS A 62 -7.42 -30.33 8.65
CA LYS A 62 -7.63 -29.92 10.07
C LYS A 62 -8.41 -28.60 10.26
N THR A 63 -9.52 -28.68 11.01
CA THR A 63 -10.45 -27.60 11.40
C THR A 63 -9.94 -26.20 11.07
N ARG A 64 -10.54 -25.59 10.04
CA ARG A 64 -10.31 -24.19 9.71
C ARG A 64 -11.29 -23.32 10.48
N THR A 65 -10.81 -22.17 10.96
CA THR A 65 -11.66 -21.11 11.52
C THR A 65 -12.65 -20.65 10.45
N ILE A 66 -13.94 -20.93 10.65
CA ILE A 66 -15.01 -20.42 9.78
C ILE A 66 -15.57 -19.17 10.46
N LEU A 67 -15.31 -18.00 9.89
CA LEU A 67 -16.04 -16.77 10.23
C LEU A 67 -17.48 -16.93 9.73
N LYS A 68 -18.41 -17.24 10.65
CA LYS A 68 -19.84 -17.15 10.38
C LYS A 68 -20.34 -15.82 10.92
N GLN A 69 -20.53 -14.85 10.03
CA GLN A 69 -21.09 -13.57 10.42
C GLN A 69 -22.12 -13.12 9.41
N ASN A 70 -23.27 -12.65 9.88
CA ASN A 70 -24.34 -12.08 9.05
C ASN A 70 -24.02 -10.63 8.64
N ALA A 71 -22.74 -10.28 8.59
CA ALA A 71 -22.27 -8.94 8.34
C ALA A 71 -21.30 -8.93 7.16
N GLN A 72 -21.18 -7.78 6.50
CA GLN A 72 -20.23 -7.60 5.41
C GLN A 72 -18.80 -7.71 5.95
N ILE A 73 -17.99 -8.55 5.29
CA ILE A 73 -16.56 -8.72 5.59
C ILE A 73 -15.78 -8.31 4.35
N LYS A 74 -14.83 -7.39 4.50
CA LYS A 74 -13.83 -7.08 3.48
C LYS A 74 -12.47 -7.59 3.97
N ILE A 75 -11.81 -8.42 3.15
CA ILE A 75 -10.44 -8.88 3.42
C ILE A 75 -9.49 -7.96 2.67
N TRP A 76 -8.69 -7.20 3.40
CA TRP A 76 -7.79 -6.22 2.80
C TRP A 76 -6.40 -6.79 2.50
N SER A 77 -5.83 -7.53 3.43
CA SER A 77 -4.50 -8.13 3.24
C SER A 77 -4.25 -9.34 4.14
N TRP A 78 -3.33 -10.20 3.69
CA TRP A 78 -2.59 -11.09 4.57
C TRP A 78 -1.42 -10.31 5.16
N LEU A 79 -1.18 -10.47 6.46
CA LEU A 79 -0.01 -9.91 7.09
C LEU A 79 1.26 -10.70 6.74
N PRO A 80 2.45 -10.07 6.76
CA PRO A 80 3.74 -10.71 6.49
C PRO A 80 4.02 -12.02 7.23
N ASP A 81 3.41 -12.21 8.41
CA ASP A 81 3.52 -13.44 9.19
C ASP A 81 2.77 -14.66 8.62
N ASN A 82 1.98 -14.48 7.54
CA ASN A 82 1.11 -15.49 6.93
C ASN A 82 0.15 -16.17 7.92
N ARG A 83 -0.17 -15.48 9.03
CA ARG A 83 -1.00 -16.00 10.13
C ARG A 83 -2.18 -15.08 10.40
N ARG A 84 -2.04 -13.79 10.15
CA ARG A 84 -3.08 -12.81 10.42
C ARG A 84 -3.64 -12.22 9.13
N LEU A 85 -4.95 -11.93 9.16
CA LEU A 85 -5.67 -11.19 8.13
C LEU A 85 -6.01 -9.80 8.65
N LEU A 86 -5.78 -8.76 7.85
CA LEU A 86 -6.36 -7.44 8.09
C LEU A 86 -7.73 -7.38 7.43
N LEU A 87 -8.75 -7.12 8.25
CA LEU A 87 -10.15 -7.16 7.86
C LEU A 87 -10.83 -5.83 8.17
N GLU A 88 -11.87 -5.56 7.39
CA GLU A 88 -12.88 -4.57 7.74
C GLU A 88 -14.22 -5.29 7.88
N LEU A 89 -14.85 -5.09 9.04
CA LEU A 89 -16.04 -5.84 9.43
C LEU A 89 -17.19 -4.90 9.76
N LEU A 90 -18.32 -5.06 9.06
CA LEU A 90 -19.54 -4.32 9.37
C LEU A 90 -20.07 -4.74 10.75
N ASP A 91 -20.33 -3.76 11.60
CA ASP A 91 -20.99 -3.89 12.88
C ASP A 91 -22.49 -3.59 12.68
N PRO A 92 -23.36 -4.62 12.65
CA PRO A 92 -24.79 -4.43 12.41
C PRO A 92 -25.49 -3.67 13.56
N GLU A 93 -24.83 -3.55 14.71
CA GLU A 93 -25.35 -2.82 15.88
C GLU A 93 -24.82 -1.38 15.94
N ALA A 94 -23.96 -0.98 15.00
CA ALA A 94 -23.47 0.38 14.93
C ALA A 94 -24.63 1.35 14.74
N LYS A 95 -24.80 2.25 15.73
CA LYS A 95 -25.83 3.30 15.70
C LYS A 95 -25.53 4.40 14.70
N ASP A 96 -24.27 4.50 14.27
CA ASP A 96 -23.78 5.50 13.34
C ASP A 96 -23.05 4.83 12.17
N VAL A 97 -23.49 5.16 10.95
CA VAL A 97 -22.89 4.70 9.69
C VAL A 97 -21.41 5.07 9.59
N GLU A 98 -20.97 6.14 10.26
CA GLU A 98 -19.58 6.63 10.24
C GLU A 98 -18.64 5.83 11.16
N SER A 99 -19.17 4.88 11.91
CA SER A 99 -18.39 3.93 12.73
C SER A 99 -18.84 2.48 12.50
N ALA A 100 -19.57 2.25 11.41
CA ALA A 100 -20.18 0.97 11.09
C ALA A 100 -19.14 -0.10 10.77
N PHE A 101 -17.94 0.26 10.35
CA PHE A 101 -16.90 -0.71 10.02
C PHE A 101 -15.79 -0.73 11.07
N ARG A 102 -15.53 -1.91 11.61
CA ARG A 102 -14.43 -2.21 12.53
C ARG A 102 -13.19 -2.58 11.73
N ILE A 103 -12.05 -1.95 12.04
CA ILE A 103 -10.74 -2.30 11.50
C ILE A 103 -10.10 -3.29 12.47
N ILE A 104 -9.97 -4.54 12.03
CA ILE A 104 -9.51 -5.63 12.89
C ILE A 104 -8.44 -6.48 12.23
N THR A 105 -7.64 -7.16 13.03
CA THR A 105 -6.88 -8.34 12.58
C THR A 105 -7.48 -9.61 13.14
N LEU A 106 -7.54 -10.66 12.31
CA LEU A 106 -7.90 -12.02 12.71
C LEU A 106 -6.69 -12.93 12.57
N ASP A 107 -6.29 -13.57 13.66
CA ASP A 107 -5.37 -14.70 13.62
C ASP A 107 -6.11 -15.96 13.13
N VAL A 108 -5.78 -16.45 11.93
CA VAL A 108 -6.53 -17.57 11.33
C VAL A 108 -6.31 -18.90 12.07
N LYS A 109 -5.26 -18.98 12.91
CA LYS A 109 -4.89 -20.19 13.65
C LYS A 109 -5.52 -20.20 15.05
N THR A 110 -5.49 -19.08 15.77
CA THR A 110 -6.02 -19.00 17.15
C THR A 110 -7.45 -18.48 17.20
N GLY A 111 -7.93 -17.79 16.16
CA GLY A 111 -9.20 -17.10 16.16
C GLY A 111 -9.17 -15.77 16.93
N GLU A 112 -7.99 -15.33 17.39
CA GLU A 112 -7.83 -14.07 18.11
C GLU A 112 -8.17 -12.88 17.20
N ILE A 113 -8.95 -11.94 17.74
CA ILE A 113 -9.36 -10.71 17.07
C ILE A 113 -8.80 -9.52 17.84
N VAL A 114 -8.14 -8.61 17.12
CA VAL A 114 -7.64 -7.34 17.66
C VAL A 114 -8.27 -6.21 16.87
N GLU A 115 -8.88 -5.24 17.55
CA GLU A 115 -9.49 -4.07 16.94
C GLU A 115 -8.57 -2.86 17.08
N TYR A 116 -8.37 -2.14 15.98
CA TYR A 116 -7.55 -0.94 15.92
C TYR A 116 -8.41 0.32 15.89
N GLY A 117 -9.64 0.23 15.40
CA GLY A 117 -10.55 1.37 15.38
C GLY A 117 -11.76 1.14 14.50
N ARG A 118 -12.50 2.22 14.26
CA ARG A 118 -13.76 2.21 13.49
C ARG A 118 -13.81 3.34 12.49
N ARG A 119 -14.55 3.11 11.39
CA ARG A 119 -14.82 4.10 10.34
C ARG A 119 -16.14 3.82 9.62
N GLY A 120 -16.59 4.79 8.82
CA GLY A 120 -17.66 4.58 7.85
C GLY A 120 -17.17 3.82 6.63
N ASP A 121 -18.06 3.68 5.64
CA ASP A 121 -17.67 3.06 4.37
C ASP A 121 -16.61 3.93 3.68
N GLY A 122 -15.41 3.37 3.51
CA GLY A 122 -14.25 4.09 3.01
C GLY A 122 -13.60 3.35 1.84
N ALA A 123 -13.20 4.11 0.82
CA ALA A 123 -12.56 3.55 -0.38
C ALA A 123 -11.10 3.12 -0.12
N THR A 124 -10.40 3.75 0.82
CA THR A 124 -8.98 3.48 1.07
C THR A 124 -8.81 2.27 1.99
N ALA A 125 -8.08 1.25 1.56
CA ALA A 125 -7.75 0.10 2.39
C ALA A 125 -7.00 0.54 3.67
N PRO A 126 -7.34 0.02 4.86
CA PRO A 126 -6.50 0.19 6.04
C PRO A 126 -5.15 -0.50 5.81
N GLU A 127 -4.10 0.01 6.43
CA GLU A 127 -2.77 -0.61 6.42
C GLU A 127 -2.27 -0.82 7.84
N LEU A 128 -1.64 -1.97 8.10
CA LEU A 128 -1.04 -2.26 9.40
C LEU A 128 0.39 -1.72 9.45
N ILE A 129 0.74 -1.13 10.59
CA ILE A 129 2.06 -0.66 10.97
C ILE A 129 2.62 -1.65 11.99
N GLU A 130 3.33 -2.67 11.51
CA GLU A 130 3.83 -3.77 12.37
C GLU A 130 4.76 -3.28 13.47
N GLN A 131 5.53 -2.22 13.21
CA GLN A 131 6.52 -1.67 14.13
C GLN A 131 5.90 -1.11 15.42
N THR A 132 4.64 -0.69 15.35
CA THR A 132 3.92 -0.05 16.47
C THR A 132 2.63 -0.79 16.84
N GLU A 133 2.38 -1.95 16.24
CA GLU A 133 1.13 -2.72 16.39
C GLU A 133 -0.11 -1.81 16.26
N SER A 134 -0.13 -1.00 15.21
CA SER A 134 -1.22 -0.07 14.94
C SER A 134 -1.70 -0.20 13.51
N ALA A 135 -2.88 0.34 13.20
CA ALA A 135 -3.38 0.44 11.84
C ALA A 135 -3.63 1.91 11.48
N VAL A 136 -3.20 2.30 10.28
CA VAL A 136 -3.61 3.56 9.67
C VAL A 136 -4.84 3.31 8.81
N TYR A 137 -5.83 4.19 8.94
CA TYR A 137 -7.06 4.11 8.17
C TYR A 137 -7.66 5.49 7.91
N LEU A 138 -8.42 5.60 6.82
CA LEU A 138 -9.20 6.81 6.52
C LEU A 138 -10.53 6.73 7.26
N TYR A 139 -10.86 7.78 8.01
CA TYR A 139 -12.14 7.99 8.66
C TYR A 139 -12.83 9.18 7.99
N SER A 140 -14.09 9.03 7.57
CA SER A 140 -14.93 10.15 7.15
C SER A 140 -16.09 10.28 8.14
N ASN A 141 -16.59 11.50 8.32
CA ASN A 141 -17.88 11.72 8.97
C ASN A 141 -18.65 12.78 8.18
N TRP A 142 -19.44 12.33 7.21
CA TRP A 142 -20.17 13.21 6.30
C TRP A 142 -21.34 13.91 7.01
N GLN A 143 -21.88 13.32 8.08
CA GLN A 143 -22.97 13.90 8.85
C GLN A 143 -22.58 15.19 9.60
N THR A 144 -21.37 15.21 10.17
CA THR A 144 -20.86 16.37 10.92
C THR A 144 -20.26 17.45 10.03
N GLY A 145 -20.15 17.20 8.72
CA GLY A 145 -19.39 18.05 7.80
C GLY A 145 -17.88 18.01 8.04
N GLN A 146 -17.39 17.15 8.95
CA GLN A 146 -15.97 16.93 9.11
C GLN A 146 -15.45 16.21 7.86
N GLY A 147 -14.53 16.87 7.15
CA GLY A 147 -13.86 16.26 6.02
C GLY A 147 -13.17 14.95 6.44
N PRO A 148 -12.80 14.10 5.46
CA PRO A 148 -12.05 12.89 5.73
C PRO A 148 -10.78 13.19 6.54
N GLN A 149 -10.46 12.27 7.45
CA GLN A 149 -9.35 12.33 8.39
C GLN A 149 -8.55 11.04 8.27
N THR A 150 -7.24 11.13 8.34
CA THR A 150 -6.41 9.94 8.53
C THR A 150 -6.22 9.70 10.01
N ARG A 151 -6.46 8.47 10.47
CA ARG A 151 -6.33 8.07 11.87
C ARG A 151 -5.36 6.90 12.01
N ILE A 152 -4.68 6.84 13.15
CA ILE A 152 -3.86 5.71 13.59
C ILE A 152 -4.49 5.14 14.84
N GLY A 153 -4.88 3.87 14.78
CA GLY A 153 -5.44 3.13 15.89
C GLY A 153 -4.47 2.08 16.42
N GLY A 154 -4.20 2.07 17.73
CA GLY A 154 -3.35 1.07 18.38
C GLY A 154 -4.14 -0.10 18.96
N THR A 155 -3.44 -1.18 19.32
CA THR A 155 -4.04 -2.33 20.04
C THR A 155 -4.54 -1.98 21.45
N ASP A 156 -4.12 -0.85 22.01
CA ASP A 156 -4.59 -0.32 23.28
C ASP A 156 -5.95 0.42 23.16
N GLY A 157 -6.53 0.44 21.96
CA GLY A 157 -7.79 1.11 21.65
C GLY A 157 -7.67 2.63 21.52
N LYS A 158 -6.48 3.22 21.67
CA LYS A 158 -6.28 4.65 21.44
C LYS A 158 -6.25 4.93 19.94
N VAL A 159 -6.94 6.00 19.56
CA VAL A 159 -6.99 6.48 18.19
C VAL A 159 -6.45 7.89 18.13
N GLN A 160 -5.43 8.11 17.30
CA GLN A 160 -4.83 9.41 17.06
C GLN A 160 -5.23 9.92 15.67
N GLN A 161 -5.63 11.20 15.59
CA GLN A 161 -5.89 11.86 14.32
C GLN A 161 -4.58 12.46 13.77
N MET A 162 -4.22 12.12 12.53
CA MET A 162 -2.97 12.57 11.90
C MET A 162 -3.10 13.93 11.21
N THR A 163 -4.20 14.12 10.49
CA THR A 163 -4.37 15.28 9.60
C THR A 163 -5.85 15.51 9.34
N GLU A 164 -6.19 16.77 9.08
CA GLU A 164 -7.44 17.13 8.41
C GLU A 164 -7.25 16.95 6.90
N GLY A 165 -8.28 16.48 6.21
CA GLY A 165 -8.32 16.35 4.76
C GLY A 165 -8.10 14.93 4.24
N TYR A 166 -8.57 14.70 3.01
CA TYR A 166 -8.44 13.43 2.33
C TYR A 166 -6.96 13.18 2.06
N ALA A 167 -6.43 12.10 2.65
CA ALA A 167 -5.07 11.67 2.37
C ALA A 167 -5.05 10.22 1.90
N ALA A 168 -4.55 10.04 0.68
CA ALA A 168 -4.01 8.76 0.29
C ALA A 168 -2.67 8.57 1.01
N TYR A 169 -2.45 7.37 1.55
CA TYR A 169 -1.26 7.01 2.30
C TYR A 169 -0.72 5.65 1.85
N SER A 170 0.53 5.39 2.22
CA SER A 170 1.17 4.08 2.14
C SER A 170 2.16 3.95 3.29
N VAL A 171 2.21 2.77 3.92
CA VAL A 171 3.10 2.45 5.03
C VAL A 171 4.38 1.82 4.51
N HIS A 172 5.53 2.34 4.94
CA HIS A 172 6.81 1.76 4.59
C HIS A 172 7.01 0.43 5.32
N PRO A 173 7.23 -0.69 4.61
CA PRO A 173 7.10 -2.04 5.18
C PRO A 173 8.14 -2.37 6.25
N ARG A 174 9.24 -1.62 6.33
CA ARG A 174 10.35 -1.89 7.28
C ARG A 174 10.42 -0.93 8.46
N THR A 175 10.01 0.32 8.24
CA THR A 175 10.15 1.39 9.24
C THR A 175 8.81 1.73 9.88
N GLY A 176 7.69 1.36 9.26
CA GLY A 176 6.37 1.76 9.71
C GLY A 176 6.03 3.21 9.39
N GLU A 177 6.95 3.96 8.78
CA GLU A 177 6.72 5.35 8.40
C GLU A 177 5.55 5.46 7.42
N ILE A 178 4.70 6.45 7.63
CA ILE A 178 3.51 6.70 6.82
C ILE A 178 3.82 7.81 5.85
N TYR A 179 3.73 7.50 4.56
CA TYR A 179 3.89 8.46 3.49
C TYR A 179 2.51 8.82 2.97
N TYR A 180 2.18 10.10 2.95
CA TYR A 180 0.83 10.54 2.59
C TYR A 180 0.84 11.89 1.89
N ARG A 181 -0.30 12.21 1.28
CA ARG A 181 -0.53 13.48 0.59
C ARG A 181 -1.86 14.04 1.00
N VAL A 182 -1.94 15.35 1.24
CA VAL A 182 -3.21 16.01 1.56
C VAL A 182 -3.80 16.60 0.30
N ALA A 183 -4.97 16.11 -0.11
CA ALA A 183 -5.69 16.62 -1.27
C ALA A 183 -6.00 18.13 -1.11
N GLY A 184 -5.92 18.89 -2.20
CA GLY A 184 -6.24 20.31 -2.22
C GLY A 184 -5.16 21.25 -1.64
N THR A 185 -4.06 20.72 -1.11
CA THR A 185 -2.92 21.56 -0.69
C THR A 185 -1.95 21.76 -1.86
N GLN A 186 -1.71 23.02 -2.23
CA GLN A 186 -0.61 23.37 -3.14
C GLN A 186 0.58 23.94 -2.32
N PRO A 187 1.81 23.48 -2.56
CA PRO A 187 2.20 22.41 -3.49
C PRO A 187 1.78 21.02 -2.99
N ASN A 188 1.58 20.12 -3.96
CA ASN A 188 1.22 18.70 -3.83
C ASN A 188 2.35 17.87 -3.16
N SER A 189 2.71 18.26 -1.94
CA SER A 189 3.87 17.75 -1.20
C SER A 189 3.64 16.34 -0.67
N LEU A 190 4.68 15.50 -0.79
CA LEU A 190 4.74 14.23 -0.09
C LEU A 190 5.12 14.50 1.36
N ARG A 191 4.32 13.99 2.29
CA ARG A 191 4.56 14.10 3.72
C ARG A 191 4.96 12.75 4.29
N LEU A 192 5.86 12.80 5.27
CA LEU A 192 6.33 11.66 6.04
C LEU A 192 5.87 11.84 7.48
N LEU A 193 5.29 10.78 8.05
CA LEU A 193 5.01 10.70 9.47
C LEU A 193 5.67 9.47 10.06
N ASP A 194 6.30 9.63 11.21
CA ASP A 194 6.85 8.55 12.01
C ASP A 194 5.86 8.23 13.16
N PRO A 195 5.13 7.10 13.08
CA PRO A 195 4.10 6.76 14.07
C PRO A 195 4.68 6.35 15.43
N SER A 196 6.00 6.17 15.54
CA SER A 196 6.65 5.88 16.82
C SER A 196 6.86 7.12 17.69
N GLN A 197 6.68 8.32 17.14
CA GLN A 197 6.84 9.58 17.87
C GLN A 197 5.63 9.84 18.76
N HIS A 198 5.87 10.40 19.95
CA HIS A 198 4.79 10.80 20.87
C HIS A 198 3.89 11.89 20.27
N GLU A 199 4.50 12.83 19.54
CA GLU A 199 3.80 13.86 18.78
C GLU A 199 3.95 13.59 17.27
N LEU A 200 2.81 13.46 16.59
CA LEU A 200 2.77 13.19 15.17
C LEU A 200 3.05 14.46 14.36
N THR A 201 4.33 14.77 14.15
CA THR A 201 4.75 15.94 13.37
C THR A 201 5.14 15.54 11.94
N PRO A 202 4.33 15.90 10.92
CA PRO A 202 4.64 15.54 9.54
C PRO A 202 5.85 16.32 9.00
N ARG A 203 6.72 15.63 8.28
CA ARG A 203 7.85 16.24 7.57
C ARG A 203 7.53 16.32 6.08
N ILE A 204 7.76 17.47 5.46
CA ILE A 204 7.65 17.61 4.00
C ILE A 204 8.90 16.99 3.37
N LEU A 205 8.70 15.98 2.53
CA LEU A 205 9.75 15.39 1.73
C LEU A 205 9.80 16.07 0.36
N PHE A 206 11.01 16.33 -0.12
CA PHE A 206 11.26 16.87 -1.46
C PHE A 206 10.42 18.12 -1.76
N PRO A 207 10.54 19.21 -0.98
CA PRO A 207 9.67 20.39 -1.10
C PRO A 207 9.69 21.06 -2.48
N SER A 208 10.76 20.85 -3.25
CA SER A 208 10.91 21.35 -4.63
C SER A 208 10.37 20.40 -5.70
N LEU A 209 9.97 19.18 -5.34
CA LEU A 209 9.50 18.18 -6.29
C LEU A 209 8.00 18.36 -6.55
N SER A 210 7.65 18.66 -7.79
CA SER A 210 6.26 18.66 -8.24
C SER A 210 5.82 17.23 -8.54
N LEU A 211 4.98 16.66 -7.68
CA LEU A 211 4.43 15.33 -7.87
C LEU A 211 3.07 15.39 -8.59
N PRO A 212 2.80 14.49 -9.55
CA PRO A 212 1.48 14.38 -10.16
C PRO A 212 0.43 14.08 -9.09
N PRO A 213 -0.86 14.43 -9.28
CA PRO A 213 -1.92 13.97 -8.39
C PRO A 213 -1.97 12.44 -8.35
N GLY A 214 -2.29 11.85 -7.20
CA GLY A 214 -2.31 10.39 -7.05
C GLY A 214 -1.98 9.88 -5.66
N SER A 215 -2.21 8.60 -5.47
CA SER A 215 -1.96 7.87 -4.22
C SER A 215 -0.51 7.38 -4.17
N PRO A 216 0.22 7.61 -3.06
CA PRO A 216 1.51 6.97 -2.87
C PRO A 216 1.33 5.46 -2.69
N LEU A 217 2.23 4.67 -3.28
CA LEU A 217 2.25 3.21 -3.17
C LEU A 217 3.70 2.74 -3.07
N ILE A 218 4.12 2.29 -1.90
CA ILE A 218 5.50 1.86 -1.63
C ILE A 218 5.70 0.41 -2.06
N ASP A 219 6.85 0.12 -2.69
CA ASP A 219 7.20 -1.24 -3.10
C ASP A 219 7.49 -2.15 -1.89
N PRO A 220 7.40 -3.48 -2.02
CA PRO A 220 7.62 -4.41 -0.89
C PRO A 220 9.00 -4.30 -0.24
N LYS A 221 10.00 -3.71 -0.91
CA LYS A 221 11.34 -3.51 -0.34
C LYS A 221 11.51 -2.15 0.32
N GLY A 222 10.56 -1.22 0.19
CA GLY A 222 10.62 0.12 0.78
C GLY A 222 11.63 1.05 0.10
N ARG A 223 12.03 0.78 -1.14
CA ARG A 223 13.05 1.56 -1.85
C ARG A 223 12.46 2.51 -2.87
N THR A 224 11.28 2.18 -3.37
CA THR A 224 10.63 2.91 -4.45
C THR A 224 9.18 3.13 -4.09
N MET A 225 8.70 4.32 -4.42
CA MET A 225 7.30 4.70 -4.29
C MET A 225 6.77 5.06 -5.66
N ALA A 226 5.63 4.48 -6.02
CA ALA A 226 4.81 4.99 -7.11
C ALA A 226 3.86 6.06 -6.59
N ILE A 227 3.69 7.14 -7.32
CA ILE A 227 2.59 8.09 -7.17
C ILE A 227 1.61 7.76 -8.29
N VAL A 228 0.56 7.03 -7.94
CA VAL A 228 -0.38 6.46 -8.90
C VAL A 228 -1.61 7.35 -9.01
N GLY A 229 -1.84 7.91 -10.19
CA GLY A 229 -3.01 8.73 -10.49
C GLY A 229 -3.29 8.75 -11.99
N SER A 230 -4.31 9.50 -12.40
CA SER A 230 -4.60 9.73 -13.82
C SER A 230 -4.26 11.18 -14.19
N PRO A 231 -3.58 11.45 -15.32
CA PRO A 231 -3.10 10.53 -16.36
C PRO A 231 -1.61 10.12 -16.23
N GLU A 232 -0.86 10.73 -15.31
CA GLU A 232 0.58 10.56 -15.15
C GLU A 232 0.91 9.82 -13.85
N TRP A 233 1.85 8.88 -13.93
CA TRP A 233 2.38 8.17 -12.77
C TRP A 233 3.78 8.68 -12.46
N GLY A 234 4.09 8.85 -11.19
CA GLY A 234 5.42 9.19 -10.72
C GLY A 234 6.13 8.00 -10.10
N MET A 235 7.41 7.82 -10.34
CA MET A 235 8.26 6.87 -9.61
C MET A 235 9.32 7.65 -8.85
N LEU A 236 9.31 7.52 -7.53
CA LEU A 236 10.23 8.15 -6.61
C LEU A 236 11.13 7.09 -5.96
N ASN A 237 12.43 7.25 -6.11
CA ASN A 237 13.40 6.48 -5.34
C ASN A 237 13.54 7.13 -3.94
N LEU A 238 13.12 6.41 -2.89
CA LEU A 238 13.12 6.93 -1.52
C LEU A 238 14.52 7.06 -0.93
N VAL A 239 15.52 6.40 -1.52
CA VAL A 239 16.92 6.47 -1.08
C VAL A 239 17.65 7.64 -1.73
N THR A 240 17.47 7.83 -3.04
CA THR A 240 18.21 8.85 -3.80
C THR A 240 17.43 10.14 -4.02
N GLY A 241 16.12 10.14 -3.78
CA GLY A 241 15.22 11.24 -4.10
C GLY A 241 14.98 11.45 -5.59
N GLN A 242 15.51 10.57 -6.45
CA GLN A 242 15.32 10.68 -7.89
C GLN A 242 13.86 10.37 -8.26
N PHE A 243 13.31 11.23 -9.11
CA PHE A 243 11.93 11.14 -9.57
C PHE A 243 11.86 10.98 -11.08
N GLN A 244 10.96 10.12 -11.55
CA GLN A 244 10.67 9.91 -12.96
C GLN A 244 9.16 9.87 -13.19
N ALA A 245 8.66 10.69 -14.11
CA ALA A 245 7.25 10.67 -14.52
C ALA A 245 7.05 9.77 -15.74
N PHE A 246 5.89 9.12 -15.81
CA PHE A 246 5.47 8.23 -16.87
C PHE A 246 4.06 8.59 -17.34
N ALA A 247 3.88 8.79 -18.65
CA ALA A 247 2.58 8.99 -19.27
C ALA A 247 1.85 7.64 -19.44
N VAL A 248 1.32 7.10 -18.34
CA VAL A 248 0.69 5.78 -18.32
C VAL A 248 -0.60 5.76 -19.15
N ALA A 249 -1.43 6.80 -19.05
CA ALA A 249 -2.70 6.87 -19.79
C ALA A 249 -2.52 6.80 -21.31
N ALA A 250 -1.42 7.35 -21.85
CA ALA A 250 -1.13 7.35 -23.28
C ALA A 250 -0.78 5.95 -23.85
N GLN A 251 -0.46 4.98 -22.98
CA GLN A 251 -0.06 3.64 -23.39
C GLN A 251 -1.22 2.65 -23.42
N VAL A 252 -2.40 3.05 -22.95
CA VAL A 252 -3.59 2.22 -22.89
C VAL A 252 -4.29 2.26 -24.25
N LYS A 253 -4.22 1.15 -25.00
CA LYS A 253 -4.49 1.11 -26.46
C LYS A 253 -5.92 1.45 -26.93
N ASN A 254 -6.91 1.60 -26.05
CA ASN A 254 -8.34 1.61 -26.45
C ASN A 254 -9.18 2.78 -25.89
N GLY A 255 -8.57 3.88 -25.43
CA GLY A 255 -9.33 5.06 -25.00
C GLY A 255 -8.57 5.92 -24.00
N THR A 256 -9.15 7.08 -23.65
CA THR A 256 -8.62 7.93 -22.59
C THR A 256 -8.91 7.26 -21.25
N ALA A 257 -7.91 6.62 -20.65
CA ALA A 257 -8.02 6.11 -19.29
C ALA A 257 -8.37 7.26 -18.34
N THR A 258 -9.54 7.22 -17.72
CA THR A 258 -10.01 8.29 -16.83
C THR A 258 -9.64 8.06 -15.37
N GLY A 259 -9.32 6.82 -15.01
CA GLY A 259 -8.86 6.46 -13.68
C GLY A 259 -8.23 5.07 -13.63
N THR A 260 -7.49 4.83 -12.55
CA THR A 260 -6.95 3.52 -12.20
C THR A 260 -7.51 3.10 -10.84
N SER A 261 -7.55 1.79 -10.61
CA SER A 261 -7.99 1.21 -9.35
C SER A 261 -7.26 -0.10 -9.06
N SER A 262 -7.36 -0.52 -7.80
CA SER A 262 -6.83 -1.82 -7.34
C SER A 262 -5.33 -1.99 -7.55
N GLU A 263 -4.56 -0.91 -7.42
CA GLU A 263 -3.13 -0.92 -7.69
C GLU A 263 -2.38 -1.73 -6.63
N LYS A 264 -1.58 -2.69 -7.09
CA LYS A 264 -0.80 -3.57 -6.23
C LYS A 264 0.58 -3.83 -6.81
N TRP A 265 1.61 -3.66 -5.99
CA TRP A 265 2.95 -4.08 -6.34
C TRP A 265 3.03 -5.61 -6.45
N SER A 266 3.76 -6.06 -7.47
CA SER A 266 4.32 -7.40 -7.51
C SER A 266 5.27 -7.63 -6.33
N PRO A 267 5.37 -8.86 -5.78
CA PRO A 267 6.23 -9.15 -4.62
C PRO A 267 7.71 -8.83 -4.84
N ASN A 268 8.18 -8.82 -6.09
CA ASN A 268 9.56 -8.50 -6.42
C ASN A 268 9.85 -6.98 -6.53
N GLY A 269 8.80 -6.14 -6.48
CA GLY A 269 8.87 -4.68 -6.58
C GLY A 269 9.18 -4.14 -7.98
N LYS A 270 8.96 -4.93 -9.05
CA LYS A 270 9.29 -4.51 -10.43
C LYS A 270 8.08 -4.08 -11.24
N GLN A 271 6.90 -4.57 -10.88
CA GLN A 271 5.66 -4.34 -11.62
C GLN A 271 4.54 -3.91 -10.68
N ILE A 272 3.60 -3.13 -11.20
CA ILE A 272 2.35 -2.77 -10.55
C ILE A 272 1.20 -3.33 -11.38
N ALA A 273 0.38 -4.17 -10.76
CA ALA A 273 -0.88 -4.61 -11.33
C ALA A 273 -1.97 -3.60 -11.02
N PHE A 274 -2.81 -3.27 -11.98
CA PHE A 274 -3.93 -2.34 -11.81
C PHE A 274 -5.04 -2.63 -12.80
N THR A 275 -6.23 -2.13 -12.50
CA THR A 275 -7.35 -2.06 -13.42
C THR A 275 -7.57 -0.60 -13.83
N PHE A 276 -8.08 -0.37 -15.04
CA PHE A 276 -8.39 0.97 -15.52
C PHE A 276 -9.80 1.02 -16.07
N THR A 277 -10.48 2.14 -15.84
CA THR A 277 -11.82 2.37 -16.39
C THR A 277 -11.66 3.03 -17.77
N GLN A 278 -12.25 2.40 -18.79
CA GLN A 278 -12.37 2.99 -20.13
C GLN A 278 -13.67 3.77 -20.19
N ASP A 279 -13.56 5.10 -20.30
CA ASP A 279 -14.68 6.05 -20.49
C ASP A 279 -15.73 6.08 -19.34
N PRO A 280 -15.96 7.25 -18.70
CA PRO A 280 -16.93 7.39 -17.62
C PRO A 280 -18.38 7.16 -18.06
N ASN A 281 -18.67 7.12 -19.36
CA ASN A 281 -20.02 6.93 -19.90
C ASN A 281 -20.39 5.47 -20.17
N PHE A 282 -19.46 4.51 -20.00
CA PHE A 282 -19.79 3.11 -20.22
C PHE A 282 -20.58 2.52 -19.04
N ASP A 283 -21.72 1.91 -19.36
CA ASP A 283 -22.53 1.13 -18.45
C ASP A 283 -21.67 0.11 -17.68
N ILE A 284 -22.02 -0.07 -16.41
CA ILE A 284 -21.30 -0.72 -15.29
C ILE A 284 -20.97 -2.22 -15.53
N ALA A 285 -21.20 -2.74 -16.74
CA ALA A 285 -21.15 -4.17 -17.06
C ALA A 285 -19.77 -4.71 -17.50
N LEU A 286 -18.76 -3.86 -17.71
CA LEU A 286 -17.44 -4.34 -18.18
C LEU A 286 -16.45 -4.51 -17.03
N VAL A 287 -15.97 -5.75 -16.85
CA VAL A 287 -14.81 -6.04 -15.99
C VAL A 287 -13.59 -5.35 -16.59
N PRO A 288 -12.97 -4.36 -15.92
CA PRO A 288 -11.84 -3.64 -16.48
C PRO A 288 -10.67 -4.61 -16.71
N PRO A 289 -9.97 -4.52 -17.85
CA PRO A 289 -8.87 -5.42 -18.14
C PRO A 289 -7.72 -5.19 -17.15
N LEU A 290 -7.15 -6.29 -16.65
CA LEU A 290 -5.98 -6.27 -15.80
C LEU A 290 -4.77 -5.79 -16.61
N SER A 291 -4.06 -4.79 -16.08
CA SER A 291 -2.85 -4.25 -16.68
C SER A 291 -1.67 -4.33 -15.72
N LEU A 292 -0.48 -4.47 -16.31
CA LEU A 292 0.80 -4.51 -15.63
C LEU A 292 1.65 -3.33 -16.09
N PHE A 293 2.04 -2.48 -15.16
CA PHE A 293 3.00 -1.41 -15.36
C PHE A 293 4.39 -1.89 -14.92
N ASP A 294 5.38 -1.86 -15.82
CA ASP A 294 6.78 -2.10 -15.49
C ASP A 294 7.39 -0.82 -14.91
N ALA A 295 7.71 -0.85 -13.61
CA ALA A 295 8.20 0.32 -12.88
C ALA A 295 9.62 0.75 -13.27
N THR A 296 10.35 -0.10 -14.02
CA THR A 296 11.70 0.21 -14.49
C THR A 296 11.65 0.87 -15.86
N THR A 297 10.83 0.33 -16.78
CA THR A 297 10.78 0.81 -18.17
C THR A 297 9.63 1.77 -18.43
N GLY A 298 8.68 1.88 -17.51
CA GLY A 298 7.46 2.66 -17.68
C GLY A 298 6.44 2.07 -18.65
N LYS A 299 6.60 0.80 -19.05
CA LYS A 299 5.78 0.18 -20.09
C LYS A 299 4.53 -0.44 -19.49
N VAL A 300 3.39 -0.28 -20.14
CA VAL A 300 2.12 -0.93 -19.77
C VAL A 300 1.86 -2.14 -20.66
N GLN A 301 1.47 -3.26 -20.05
CA GLN A 301 1.01 -4.45 -20.74
C GLN A 301 -0.37 -4.83 -20.21
N SER A 302 -1.38 -4.91 -21.08
CA SER A 302 -2.71 -5.38 -20.69
C SER A 302 -2.81 -6.89 -20.91
N ALA A 303 -3.27 -7.61 -19.88
CA ALA A 303 -3.60 -9.02 -19.96
C ALA A 303 -5.07 -9.16 -20.33
N LYS A 304 -5.36 -9.86 -21.43
CA LYS A 304 -6.71 -10.41 -21.66
C LYS A 304 -6.84 -11.63 -20.75
N LEU A 305 -7.55 -11.49 -19.63
CA LEU A 305 -7.92 -12.64 -18.84
C LEU A 305 -9.00 -13.41 -19.63
N PRO A 306 -8.84 -14.71 -19.88
CA PRO A 306 -9.93 -15.50 -20.43
C PRO A 306 -11.06 -15.47 -19.41
N ILE A 307 -12.19 -14.86 -19.76
CA ILE A 307 -13.39 -14.90 -18.92
C ILE A 307 -14.02 -16.27 -19.19
N PRO A 308 -13.97 -17.23 -18.25
CA PRO A 308 -14.55 -18.55 -18.49
C PRO A 308 -16.06 -18.40 -18.72
N GLY A 309 -16.55 -18.88 -19.86
CA GLY A 309 -17.98 -18.88 -20.18
C GLY A 309 -18.51 -17.68 -20.98
N VAL A 310 -17.68 -16.69 -21.32
CA VAL A 310 -18.06 -15.66 -22.31
C VAL A 310 -17.67 -16.18 -23.69
N VAL A 311 -18.66 -16.72 -24.42
CA VAL A 311 -18.51 -17.03 -25.84
C VAL A 311 -18.51 -15.70 -26.60
N GLU A 312 -17.41 -15.35 -27.26
CA GLU A 312 -17.40 -14.24 -28.21
C GLU A 312 -18.35 -14.61 -29.37
N PHE A 313 -19.46 -13.89 -29.51
CA PHE A 313 -20.37 -13.99 -30.66
C PHE A 313 -19.92 -13.05 -31.79
#